data_AF-A0A1Z5SPW6-F1
#
_entry.id   AF-A0A1Z5SPW6-F1
#
_cell.length_a   1.000
_cell.length_b   1.000
_cell.length_c   1.000
_cell.angle_alpha   90.00
_cell.angle_beta   90.00
_cell.angle_gamma   90.00
#
_symmetry.space_group_name_H-M   'P 1'
#
loop_
_entity.id
_entity.type
_entity.pdbx_description
1 polymer ?
#
loop_
_entity_poly.entity_id
_entity_poly.type
_entity_poly.pdbx_seq_one_letter_code
_entity_poly.pdbx_strand_id
1 'polypeptide(L)'
;MRFRAQITNITTLTKFASSLATLGHIAWLRLNDTDCRFTVIPEKGSQVWSVLSPDSIFEEYTIQSAAEENAINLEVPLAELVRALRSAGNGGTGASVRLTKRDGMPVLRLSITTTTTTGGGSLGAGLGGEINGTQAAGGYSSGANAAQGYPPTAPNSTAAFPTPSAANDSEYFDGGGRRERETLVTQDIPIRVLAPQSVEGLHEPRCRDPDVHIVLPNLLQLKSISDRFTKLALASKSSVGGGRNKGGFLGGSAGGGGPKLELKANMHGCLRLSLHTDSLNISSLWTGLENPELDPEQTGQEGLANHPSTRMKGLGDSSGLSDEGWATVRVEGRDWGRVLSVGRLGGRVIACFCDENALILYVFLSDEGGGGGESVLTYYISSYST
;
A
#
# COMPACT_ATOMS: atom_id res chain seq x y z
N MET A 1 -11.13 23.35 17.43
CA MET A 1 -10.20 22.22 17.24
C MET A 1 -8.97 22.67 16.47
N ARG A 2 -7.81 22.13 16.81
CA ARG A 2 -6.52 22.36 16.17
C ARG A 2 -5.83 21.00 16.04
N PHE A 3 -5.24 20.75 14.88
CA PHE A 3 -4.44 19.57 14.62
C PHE A 3 -3.26 19.97 13.76
N ARG A 4 -2.06 19.53 14.14
CA ARG A 4 -0.83 19.69 13.38
C ARG A 4 0.05 18.49 13.68
N ALA A 5 0.64 17.91 12.64
CA ALA A 5 1.64 16.88 12.80
C ALA A 5 2.72 16.92 11.71
N GLN A 6 3.93 16.47 12.03
CA GLN A 6 5.02 16.20 11.07
C GLN A 6 5.05 14.71 10.76
N ILE A 7 5.08 14.34 9.48
CA ILE A 7 5.02 12.94 9.05
C ILE A 7 6.43 12.34 9.09
N THR A 8 6.61 11.27 9.85
CA THR A 8 7.89 10.55 10.00
C THR A 8 8.29 9.84 8.70
N ASN A 9 7.42 8.96 8.21
CA ASN A 9 7.69 8.15 7.02
C ASN A 9 6.58 8.33 5.98
N ILE A 10 6.81 9.27 5.06
CA ILE A 10 5.86 9.56 3.99
C ILE A 10 5.59 8.35 3.09
N THR A 11 6.59 7.50 2.88
CA THR A 11 6.48 6.31 2.02
C THR A 11 5.53 5.28 2.64
N THR A 12 5.70 5.00 3.93
CA THR A 12 4.83 4.06 4.68
C THR A 12 3.40 4.60 4.74
N LEU A 13 3.21 5.87 5.10
CA LEU A 13 1.89 6.50 5.14
C LEU A 13 1.22 6.52 3.75
N THR A 14 1.99 6.78 2.68
CA THR A 14 1.48 6.72 1.30
C THR A 14 1.04 5.31 0.92
N LYS A 15 1.85 4.29 1.22
CA LYS A 15 1.53 2.89 0.95
C LYS A 15 0.27 2.45 1.70
N PHE A 16 0.13 2.89 2.96
CA PHE A 16 -1.01 2.61 3.83
C PHE A 16 -2.28 3.27 3.32
N ALA A 17 -2.27 4.59 3.10
CA ALA A 17 -3.42 5.30 2.53
C ALA A 17 -3.80 4.70 1.15
N SER A 18 -2.81 4.28 0.36
CA SER A 18 -3.05 3.63 -0.92
C SER A 18 -3.65 2.23 -0.80
N SER A 19 -3.45 1.49 0.30
CA SER A 19 -4.11 0.19 0.50
C SER A 19 -5.58 0.40 0.89
N LEU A 20 -5.85 1.35 1.79
CA LEU A 20 -7.21 1.77 2.14
C LEU A 20 -8.01 2.23 0.92
N ALA A 21 -7.39 3.04 0.06
CA ALA A 21 -8.00 3.57 -1.16
C ALA A 21 -8.41 2.48 -2.18
N THR A 22 -7.87 1.26 -2.06
CA THR A 22 -8.34 0.15 -2.90
C THR A 22 -9.72 -0.34 -2.45
N LEU A 23 -10.01 -0.28 -1.15
CA LEU A 23 -11.23 -0.84 -0.56
C LEU A 23 -12.41 0.14 -0.58
N GLY A 24 -12.15 1.43 -0.32
CA GLY A 24 -13.18 2.46 -0.27
C GLY A 24 -12.70 3.83 -0.76
N HIS A 25 -13.66 4.71 -0.99
CA HIS A 25 -13.39 6.09 -1.44
C HIS A 25 -13.17 7.07 -0.28
N ILE A 26 -13.75 6.78 0.87
CA ILE A 26 -13.72 7.61 2.08
C ILE A 26 -13.17 6.75 3.22
N ALA A 27 -12.33 7.37 4.06
CA ALA A 27 -11.97 6.82 5.36
C ALA A 27 -12.53 7.73 6.48
N TRP A 28 -13.02 7.11 7.54
CA TRP A 28 -13.24 7.77 8.81
C TRP A 28 -11.94 7.78 9.60
N LEU A 29 -11.46 8.98 9.94
CA LEU A 29 -10.24 9.21 10.67
C LEU A 29 -10.59 9.79 12.05
N ARG A 30 -10.27 9.04 13.11
CA ARG A 30 -10.31 9.53 14.49
C ARG A 30 -8.88 9.80 14.96
N LEU A 31 -8.62 11.00 15.43
CA LEU A 31 -7.35 11.44 15.98
C LEU A 31 -7.57 11.83 17.44
N ASN A 32 -6.80 11.29 18.37
CA ASN A 32 -6.77 11.71 19.79
C ASN A 32 -5.30 11.71 20.28
N ASP A 33 -5.08 11.79 21.60
CA ASP A 33 -3.72 11.79 22.17
C ASP A 33 -3.04 10.42 22.15
N THR A 34 -3.79 9.32 22.01
CA THR A 34 -3.30 7.94 22.20
C THR A 34 -3.20 7.13 20.91
N ASP A 35 -4.12 7.34 19.98
CA ASP A 35 -4.26 6.57 18.75
C ASP A 35 -4.73 7.43 17.57
N CYS A 36 -4.29 7.01 16.39
CA CYS A 36 -4.78 7.45 15.09
C CYS A 36 -5.51 6.29 14.46
N ARG A 37 -6.84 6.40 14.37
CA ARG A 37 -7.70 5.33 13.85
C ARG A 37 -8.20 5.63 12.45
N PHE A 38 -7.96 4.70 11.54
CA PHE A 38 -8.49 4.75 10.17
C PHE A 38 -9.49 3.61 9.98
N THR A 39 -10.73 3.97 9.62
CA THR A 39 -11.79 3.01 9.37
C THR A 39 -12.31 3.15 7.95
N VAL A 40 -12.43 2.04 7.24
CA VAL A 40 -13.03 1.97 5.91
C VAL A 40 -14.10 0.88 5.91
N ILE A 41 -15.33 1.27 5.67
CA ILE A 41 -16.49 0.39 5.58
C ILE A 41 -17.11 0.62 4.21
N PRO A 42 -16.78 -0.18 3.19
CA PRO A 42 -17.43 -0.09 1.89
C PRO A 42 -18.87 -0.61 1.96
N GLU A 43 -19.71 -0.21 1.01
CA GLU A 43 -21.07 -0.77 0.88
C GLU A 43 -21.06 -2.30 0.65
N LYS A 44 -20.01 -2.80 -0.02
CA LYS A 44 -19.79 -4.22 -0.30
C LYS A 44 -18.30 -4.55 -0.24
N GLY A 45 -17.98 -5.67 0.39
CA GLY A 45 -16.62 -6.21 0.48
C GLY A 45 -16.01 -6.02 1.85
N SER A 46 -14.68 -6.10 1.88
CA SER A 46 -13.90 -6.14 3.11
C SER A 46 -13.81 -4.79 3.82
N GLN A 47 -13.90 -4.84 5.15
CA GLN A 47 -13.80 -3.67 6.03
C GLN A 47 -12.40 -3.58 6.65
N VAL A 48 -11.98 -2.36 7.02
CA VAL A 48 -10.70 -2.13 7.69
C VAL A 48 -10.92 -1.33 8.95
N TRP A 49 -10.25 -1.77 10.02
CA TRP A 49 -10.09 -1.06 11.28
C TRP A 49 -8.60 -1.02 11.59
N SER A 50 -7.99 0.16 11.48
CA SER A 50 -6.56 0.34 11.76
C SER A 50 -6.42 1.25 12.96
N VAL A 51 -5.62 0.81 13.94
CA VAL A 51 -5.28 1.56 15.13
C VAL A 51 -3.76 1.69 15.15
N LEU A 52 -3.30 2.92 15.03
CA LEU A 52 -1.88 3.24 14.92
C LEU A 52 -1.50 4.18 16.07
N SER A 53 -0.34 3.98 16.69
CA SER A 53 0.19 4.98 17.61
C SER A 53 0.55 6.25 16.83
N PRO A 54 0.26 7.48 17.33
CA PRO A 54 0.72 8.71 16.70
C PRO A 54 2.22 8.69 16.40
N ASP A 55 3.03 8.15 17.31
CA ASP A 55 4.50 8.07 17.18
C ASP A 55 4.96 7.18 16.01
N SER A 56 4.11 6.24 15.57
CA SER A 56 4.41 5.38 14.42
C SER A 56 4.26 6.09 13.07
N ILE A 57 3.55 7.22 13.04
CA ILE A 57 3.22 7.98 11.82
C ILE A 57 3.86 9.37 11.84
N PHE A 58 4.00 9.96 13.03
CA PHE A 58 4.32 11.36 13.22
C PHE A 58 5.48 11.58 14.21
N GLU A 59 6.35 12.57 13.94
CA GLU A 59 7.44 12.96 14.84
C GLU A 59 7.01 14.07 15.82
N GLU A 60 6.35 15.09 15.30
CA GLU A 60 5.70 16.13 16.09
C GLU A 60 4.20 15.93 15.96
N TYR A 61 3.48 15.73 17.06
CA TYR A 61 2.04 15.56 17.05
C TYR A 61 1.39 16.53 18.04
N THR A 62 0.45 17.34 17.57
CA THR A 62 -0.28 18.30 18.40
C THR A 62 -1.75 18.31 18.04
N ILE A 63 -2.59 18.00 19.03
CA ILE A 63 -4.04 17.96 18.89
C ILE A 63 -4.72 18.69 20.06
N GLN A 64 -5.75 19.47 19.73
CA GLN A 64 -6.62 20.14 20.70
C GLN A 64 -8.06 20.12 20.18
N SER A 65 -8.95 19.50 20.93
CA SER A 65 -10.37 19.38 20.66
C SER A 65 -11.18 19.73 21.91
N ALA A 66 -12.43 20.12 21.71
CA ALA A 66 -13.39 20.34 22.80
C ALA A 66 -14.29 19.11 23.03
N ALA A 67 -14.13 18.07 22.20
CA ALA A 67 -14.84 16.81 22.36
C ALA A 67 -14.22 15.96 23.48
N GLU A 68 -14.96 14.93 23.91
CA GLU A 68 -14.45 13.91 24.82
C GLU A 68 -13.17 13.27 24.29
N GLU A 69 -12.28 12.86 25.20
CA GLU A 69 -10.97 12.26 24.89
C GLU A 69 -10.08 13.10 23.96
N ASN A 70 -10.28 14.42 23.91
CA ASN A 70 -9.53 15.31 23.02
C ASN A 70 -9.61 14.88 21.52
N ALA A 71 -10.70 14.18 21.15
CA ALA A 71 -10.81 13.54 19.85
C ALA A 71 -11.26 14.50 18.72
N ILE A 72 -10.73 14.29 17.52
CA ILE A 72 -11.18 14.91 16.28
C ILE A 72 -11.57 13.80 15.30
N ASN A 73 -12.84 13.81 14.86
CA ASN A 73 -13.37 12.83 13.91
C ASN A 73 -13.56 13.48 12.53
N LEU A 74 -12.98 12.88 11.51
CA LEU A 74 -12.94 13.40 10.15
C LEU A 74 -13.40 12.35 9.14
N GLU A 75 -14.03 12.78 8.06
CA GLU A 75 -14.12 12.01 6.82
C GLU A 75 -13.13 12.55 5.81
N VAL A 76 -12.30 11.66 5.30
CA VAL A 76 -11.20 11.99 4.41
C VAL A 76 -11.37 11.27 3.08
N PRO A 77 -11.45 11.99 1.94
CA PRO A 77 -11.40 11.40 0.62
C PRO A 77 -10.04 10.75 0.38
N LEU A 78 -10.01 9.43 0.26
CA LEU A 78 -8.77 8.65 0.16
C LEU A 78 -8.00 8.94 -1.14
N ALA A 79 -8.71 9.17 -2.25
CA ALA A 79 -8.07 9.48 -3.53
C ALA A 79 -7.23 10.77 -3.47
N GLU A 80 -7.76 11.80 -2.81
CA GLU A 80 -7.09 13.09 -2.65
C GLU A 80 -5.95 13.02 -1.64
N LEU A 81 -6.18 12.34 -0.51
CA LEU A 81 -5.13 12.09 0.48
C LEU A 81 -3.94 11.37 -0.15
N VAL A 82 -4.19 10.28 -0.87
CA VAL A 82 -3.15 9.49 -1.51
C VAL A 82 -2.41 10.29 -2.60
N ARG A 83 -3.13 11.11 -3.37
CA ARG A 83 -2.50 12.01 -4.35
C ARG A 83 -1.55 13.00 -3.66
N ALA A 84 -1.97 13.59 -2.54
CA ALA A 84 -1.15 14.54 -1.80
C ALA A 84 0.08 13.89 -1.14
N LEU A 85 -0.08 12.70 -0.58
CA LEU A 85 1.03 11.95 -0.01
C LEU A 85 2.05 11.50 -1.09
N ARG A 86 1.60 11.10 -2.28
CA ARG A 86 2.50 10.74 -3.39
C ARG A 86 3.38 11.90 -3.86
N SER A 87 2.85 13.12 -3.90
CA SER A 87 3.67 14.28 -4.23
C SER A 87 4.73 14.59 -3.16
N ALA A 88 4.50 14.16 -1.92
CA ALA A 88 5.47 14.32 -0.85
C ALA A 88 6.59 13.28 -0.93
N GLY A 89 6.28 12.03 -1.31
CA GLY A 89 7.29 10.98 -1.51
C GLY A 89 8.22 11.18 -2.71
N ASN A 90 7.77 11.89 -3.75
CA ASN A 90 8.56 12.11 -4.97
C ASN A 90 9.37 13.42 -4.91
N GLY A 91 10.33 13.52 -3.98
CA GLY A 91 11.26 14.65 -3.86
C GLY A 91 11.01 15.60 -2.69
N GLY A 92 10.11 15.25 -1.76
CA GLY A 92 9.97 15.94 -0.48
C GLY A 92 11.04 15.49 0.52
N THR A 93 11.69 16.45 1.17
CA THR A 93 12.60 16.22 2.30
C THR A 93 11.88 16.26 3.65
N GLY A 94 10.65 16.78 3.68
CA GLY A 94 9.79 16.79 4.88
C GLY A 94 8.33 17.07 4.51
N ALA A 95 7.40 16.59 5.33
CA ALA A 95 5.97 16.81 5.12
C ALA A 95 5.23 17.03 6.45
N SER A 96 4.47 18.12 6.52
CA SER A 96 3.60 18.42 7.66
C SER A 96 2.14 18.44 7.25
N VAL A 97 1.27 17.96 8.12
CA VAL A 97 -0.17 17.96 7.95
C VAL A 97 -0.82 18.82 9.03
N ARG A 98 -1.81 19.64 8.67
CA ARG A 98 -2.57 20.42 9.65
C ARG A 98 -4.02 20.62 9.25
N LEU A 99 -4.87 20.73 10.25
CA LEU A 99 -6.27 21.11 10.06
C LEU A 99 -6.40 22.64 9.95
N THR A 100 -7.08 23.11 8.91
CA THR A 100 -7.27 24.54 8.63
C THR A 100 -8.63 24.78 7.98
N LYS A 101 -9.02 26.04 7.85
CA LYS A 101 -10.19 26.46 7.07
C LYS A 101 -9.73 27.23 5.83
N ARG A 102 -10.34 26.94 4.69
CA ARG A 102 -10.15 27.69 3.44
C ARG A 102 -11.51 28.01 2.87
N ASP A 103 -11.78 29.29 2.63
CA ASP A 103 -13.07 29.77 2.10
C ASP A 103 -14.28 29.27 2.91
N GLY A 104 -14.12 29.19 4.25
CA GLY A 104 -15.12 28.67 5.18
C GLY A 104 -15.19 27.14 5.28
N MET A 105 -14.55 26.40 4.37
CA MET A 105 -14.56 24.94 4.35
C MET A 105 -13.39 24.35 5.16
N PRO A 106 -13.61 23.30 5.98
CA PRO A 106 -12.53 22.61 6.65
C PRO A 106 -11.69 21.81 5.65
N VAL A 107 -10.37 21.94 5.74
CA VAL A 107 -9.42 21.23 4.89
C VAL A 107 -8.25 20.68 5.71
N LEU A 108 -7.76 19.52 5.30
CA LEU A 108 -6.50 18.95 5.76
C LEU A 108 -5.40 19.44 4.82
N ARG A 109 -4.58 20.37 5.31
CA ARG A 109 -3.50 20.97 4.54
C ARG A 109 -2.22 20.18 4.73
N LEU A 110 -1.70 19.64 3.63
CA LEU A 110 -0.37 19.02 3.56
C LEU A 110 0.62 20.05 2.99
N SER A 111 1.65 20.38 3.78
CA SER A 111 2.77 21.24 3.38
C SER A 111 4.01 20.36 3.21
N ILE A 112 4.56 20.32 2.00
CA ILE A 112 5.67 19.47 1.59
C ILE A 112 6.86 20.37 1.29
N THR A 113 7.95 20.16 2.02
CA THR A 113 9.24 20.78 1.73
C THR A 113 9.97 19.94 0.68
N THR A 114 10.37 20.56 -0.42
CA THR A 114 11.10 19.90 -1.53
C THR A 114 12.38 20.69 -1.82
N THR A 115 13.50 20.02 -2.06
CA THR A 115 14.71 20.67 -2.58
C THR A 115 14.73 20.51 -4.10
N THR A 116 14.69 21.63 -4.82
CA THR A 116 14.80 21.61 -6.28
C THR A 116 16.22 21.95 -6.68
N THR A 117 16.91 20.99 -7.31
CA THR A 117 18.15 21.27 -8.03
C THR A 117 17.76 21.77 -9.41
N THR A 118 17.80 23.08 -9.62
CA THR A 118 17.66 23.67 -10.96
C THR A 118 18.89 23.33 -11.80
N GLY A 119 18.89 22.14 -12.41
CA GLY A 119 19.77 21.85 -13.53
C GLY A 119 19.45 22.80 -14.67
N GLY A 120 20.41 23.62 -15.09
CA GLY A 120 20.27 24.61 -16.15
C GLY A 120 19.95 24.00 -17.51
N GLY A 121 18.69 23.63 -17.73
CA GLY A 121 18.12 23.43 -19.05
C GLY A 121 17.69 24.78 -19.61
N SER A 122 18.62 25.49 -20.24
CA SER A 122 18.32 26.69 -21.02
C SER A 122 17.36 26.29 -22.15
N LEU A 123 16.10 26.72 -22.06
CA LEU A 123 15.19 26.78 -23.20
C LEU A 123 15.74 27.87 -24.12
N GLY A 124 16.52 27.46 -25.12
CA GLY A 124 16.98 28.31 -26.20
C GLY A 124 15.79 28.85 -27.00
N ALA A 125 15.32 30.04 -26.63
CA ALA A 125 14.53 30.89 -27.51
C ALA A 125 15.51 31.63 -28.43
N GLY A 126 15.55 31.21 -29.70
CA GLY A 126 16.36 31.83 -30.74
C GLY A 126 15.68 31.67 -32.10
N LEU A 127 15.10 32.76 -32.57
CA LEU A 127 14.43 32.94 -33.85
C LEU A 127 15.43 32.88 -35.03
N GLY A 128 14.94 32.41 -36.19
CA GLY A 128 15.32 32.94 -37.50
C GLY A 128 16.20 32.04 -38.38
N GLY A 129 15.67 31.61 -39.52
CA GLY A 129 16.45 31.03 -40.62
C GLY A 129 15.64 30.13 -41.55
N GLU A 130 14.92 30.74 -42.50
CA GLU A 130 14.40 30.06 -43.69
C GLU A 130 15.55 29.41 -44.49
N ILE A 131 15.37 28.18 -44.99
CA ILE A 131 15.75 27.81 -46.37
C ILE A 131 15.12 26.48 -46.80
N ASN A 132 14.81 26.49 -48.09
CA ASN A 132 14.07 25.59 -48.96
C ASN A 132 14.82 24.28 -49.26
N GLY A 133 14.12 23.20 -49.66
CA GLY A 133 14.75 22.11 -50.42
C GLY A 133 14.24 20.68 -50.25
N THR A 134 13.21 20.33 -51.03
CA THR A 134 13.13 19.11 -51.87
C THR A 134 13.52 17.71 -51.37
N GLN A 135 12.50 16.83 -51.45
CA GLN A 135 12.51 15.47 -52.03
C GLN A 135 13.17 14.28 -51.29
N ALA A 136 12.41 13.18 -51.38
CA ALA A 136 12.83 11.80 -51.66
C ALA A 136 12.66 10.76 -50.54
N ALA A 137 12.01 9.68 -50.97
CA ALA A 137 11.66 8.46 -50.26
C ALA A 137 12.80 7.42 -50.29
N GLY A 138 12.63 6.36 -49.48
CA GLY A 138 13.40 5.10 -49.52
C GLY A 138 14.53 5.07 -48.48
N GLY A 139 14.85 3.98 -47.79
CA GLY A 139 14.50 2.58 -47.88
C GLY A 139 15.34 1.81 -46.84
N TYR A 140 14.94 0.57 -46.54
CA TYR A 140 15.48 -0.32 -45.50
C TYR A 140 16.84 -0.96 -45.84
N SER A 141 17.69 -1.23 -44.82
CA SER A 141 18.56 -2.44 -44.61
C SER A 141 19.67 -2.12 -43.58
N SER A 142 19.82 -2.76 -42.42
CA SER A 142 20.31 -4.13 -42.08
C SER A 142 21.85 -4.34 -42.20
N GLY A 143 22.44 -4.88 -41.12
CA GLY A 143 23.82 -5.44 -41.01
C GLY A 143 24.66 -4.73 -39.93
N ALA A 144 24.89 -5.20 -38.70
CA ALA A 144 25.40 -6.46 -38.13
C ALA A 144 26.94 -6.61 -38.10
N ASN A 145 27.44 -6.74 -36.85
CA ASN A 145 28.61 -7.48 -36.33
C ASN A 145 30.02 -6.85 -36.19
N ALA A 146 30.45 -6.81 -34.91
CA ALA A 146 31.66 -7.44 -34.30
C ALA A 146 33.06 -6.98 -34.77
N ALA A 147 34.15 -7.02 -33.99
CA ALA A 147 34.49 -7.14 -32.57
C ALA A 147 36.05 -7.04 -32.47
N GLN A 148 36.57 -6.76 -31.27
CA GLN A 148 37.87 -7.19 -30.72
C GLN A 148 39.22 -6.55 -31.15
N GLY A 149 40.05 -6.25 -30.14
CA GLY A 149 41.52 -6.27 -30.22
C GLY A 149 42.26 -5.31 -29.27
N TYR A 150 42.86 -5.84 -28.19
CA TYR A 150 43.53 -5.15 -27.07
C TYR A 150 45.08 -4.96 -27.32
N PRO A 151 45.93 -4.46 -26.38
CA PRO A 151 46.96 -3.40 -26.55
C PRO A 151 48.42 -3.98 -26.48
N PRO A 152 49.46 -3.41 -25.81
CA PRO A 152 49.94 -2.03 -25.51
C PRO A 152 51.42 -1.81 -25.93
N THR A 153 52.01 -0.60 -25.74
CA THR A 153 53.32 -0.32 -25.07
C THR A 153 53.87 1.10 -25.38
N ALA A 154 54.30 1.79 -24.33
CA ALA A 154 55.11 3.03 -24.30
C ALA A 154 56.60 2.69 -24.67
N PRO A 155 57.64 3.59 -24.67
CA PRO A 155 57.72 4.91 -23.99
C PRO A 155 58.58 6.05 -24.63
N ASN A 156 58.32 7.28 -24.13
CA ASN A 156 59.21 8.37 -23.69
C ASN A 156 60.27 9.07 -24.58
N SER A 157 60.46 10.37 -24.27
CA SER A 157 61.59 11.33 -24.44
C SER A 157 61.14 12.62 -25.18
N THR A 158 61.37 13.88 -24.76
CA THR A 158 62.29 14.48 -23.78
C THR A 158 61.99 15.99 -23.58
N ALA A 159 62.38 16.51 -22.38
CA ALA A 159 62.89 17.87 -22.05
C ALA A 159 61.95 19.11 -22.05
N ALA A 160 62.11 20.18 -21.25
CA ALA A 160 62.81 20.49 -19.98
C ALA A 160 62.58 22.00 -19.61
N PHE A 161 62.07 22.30 -18.40
CA PHE A 161 62.28 23.48 -17.48
C PHE A 161 62.15 24.97 -17.98
N PRO A 162 62.15 26.02 -17.10
CA PRO A 162 61.16 26.40 -16.06
C PRO A 162 60.75 27.92 -16.07
N THR A 163 59.89 28.29 -15.10
CA THR A 163 59.22 29.56 -14.66
C THR A 163 60.12 30.84 -14.50
N PRO A 164 59.68 32.09 -14.13
CA PRO A 164 58.44 32.50 -13.40
C PRO A 164 57.81 33.91 -13.68
N SER A 165 56.73 34.19 -12.91
CA SER A 165 56.38 35.49 -12.28
C SER A 165 55.77 36.63 -13.12
N ALA A 166 54.46 36.87 -12.93
CA ALA A 166 53.95 38.18 -12.50
C ALA A 166 52.50 38.04 -12.01
N ALA A 167 52.29 38.40 -10.74
CA ALA A 167 50.99 38.53 -10.12
C ALA A 167 50.18 39.63 -10.82
N ASN A 168 48.94 39.30 -11.20
CA ASN A 168 47.89 40.28 -11.42
C ASN A 168 46.65 39.76 -10.69
N ASP A 169 46.38 40.39 -9.55
CA ASP A 169 45.11 40.31 -8.84
C ASP A 169 43.97 40.67 -9.80
N SER A 170 43.14 39.68 -10.11
CA SER A 170 41.82 39.89 -10.66
C SER A 170 40.84 39.11 -9.80
N GLU A 171 40.10 39.86 -9.00
CA GLU A 171 39.01 39.40 -8.15
C GLU A 171 37.96 38.66 -9.00
N TYR A 172 38.06 37.33 -9.03
CA TYR A 172 36.99 36.48 -9.54
C TYR A 172 35.90 36.39 -8.48
N PHE A 173 34.83 37.16 -8.68
CA PHE A 173 33.52 36.85 -8.13
C PHE A 173 33.07 35.48 -8.68
N ASP A 174 33.44 34.38 -8.01
CA ASP A 174 32.86 33.05 -8.25
C ASP A 174 31.45 32.98 -7.63
N GLY A 175 30.54 33.75 -8.22
CA GLY A 175 29.11 33.73 -7.95
C GLY A 175 28.42 32.62 -8.75
N GLY A 176 28.82 31.37 -8.53
CA GLY A 176 28.30 30.21 -9.26
C GLY A 176 27.81 29.06 -8.38
N GLY A 177 27.66 29.27 -7.07
CA GLY A 177 27.09 28.26 -6.18
C GLY A 177 25.69 27.87 -6.67
N ARG A 178 25.54 26.61 -7.10
CA ARG A 178 24.24 25.98 -7.38
C ARG A 178 23.33 26.22 -6.18
N ARG A 179 22.44 27.22 -6.27
CA ARG A 179 21.50 27.53 -5.19
C ARG A 179 20.48 26.42 -5.14
N GLU A 180 20.68 25.48 -4.22
CA GLU A 180 19.65 24.54 -3.82
C GLU A 180 18.47 25.36 -3.28
N ARG A 181 17.38 25.40 -4.05
CA ARG A 181 16.22 26.21 -3.70
C ARG A 181 15.18 25.28 -3.07
N GLU A 182 14.93 25.52 -1.79
CA GLU A 182 13.82 24.91 -1.08
C GLU A 182 12.50 25.50 -1.61
N THR A 183 11.60 24.61 -2.03
CA THR A 183 10.25 24.96 -2.49
C THR A 183 9.21 24.27 -1.60
N LEU A 184 8.24 25.05 -1.13
CA LEU A 184 7.14 24.56 -0.31
C LEU A 184 5.90 24.31 -1.18
N VAL A 185 5.53 23.05 -1.34
CA VAL A 185 4.30 22.65 -2.05
C VAL A 185 3.19 22.48 -1.02
N THR A 186 2.06 23.18 -1.20
CA THR A 186 0.90 23.07 -0.30
C THR A 186 -0.27 22.44 -1.04
N GLN A 187 -0.91 21.44 -0.43
CA GLN A 187 -2.10 20.78 -0.95
C GLN A 187 -3.20 20.78 0.10
N ASP A 188 -4.38 21.24 -0.30
CA ASP A 188 -5.56 21.30 0.56
C ASP A 188 -6.50 20.14 0.18
N ILE A 189 -6.72 19.22 1.12
CA ILE A 189 -7.68 18.12 0.97
C ILE A 189 -8.97 18.55 1.66
N PRO A 190 -10.10 18.70 0.94
CA PRO A 190 -11.39 18.95 1.56
C PRO A 190 -11.79 17.75 2.43
N ILE A 191 -12.25 18.03 3.64
CA ILE A 191 -12.65 17.00 4.61
C ILE A 191 -14.03 17.35 5.18
N ARG A 192 -14.67 16.38 5.81
CA ARG A 192 -15.85 16.64 6.64
C ARG A 192 -15.48 16.44 8.09
N VAL A 193 -15.79 17.40 8.95
CA VAL A 193 -15.63 17.23 10.40
C VAL A 193 -16.91 16.62 10.92
N LEU A 194 -16.80 15.53 11.67
CA LEU A 194 -17.94 14.81 12.23
C LEU A 194 -18.14 15.17 13.70
N ALA A 195 -19.41 15.32 14.09
CA ALA A 195 -19.79 15.44 15.49
C ALA A 195 -19.63 14.09 16.20
N PRO A 196 -19.35 14.06 17.52
CA PRO A 196 -19.21 12.81 18.28
C PRO A 196 -20.41 11.87 18.13
N GLN A 197 -21.63 12.42 18.15
CA GLN A 197 -22.88 11.65 17.97
C GLN A 197 -22.96 10.94 16.62
N SER A 198 -22.34 11.48 15.57
CA SER A 198 -22.35 10.87 14.23
C SER A 198 -21.43 9.65 14.12
N VAL A 199 -20.47 9.50 15.03
CA VAL A 199 -19.49 8.40 15.04
C VAL A 199 -19.69 7.42 16.19
N GLU A 200 -20.68 7.63 17.05
CA GLU A 200 -20.97 6.77 18.20
C GLU A 200 -21.28 5.32 17.78
N GLY A 201 -21.91 5.12 16.63
CA GLY A 201 -22.16 3.79 16.06
C GLY A 201 -20.95 3.15 15.38
N LEU A 202 -19.83 3.87 15.22
CA LEU A 202 -18.64 3.36 14.54
C LEU A 202 -17.77 2.61 15.56
N HIS A 203 -17.99 1.32 15.67
CA HIS A 203 -17.22 0.43 16.55
C HIS A 203 -16.49 -0.65 15.77
N GLU A 204 -15.47 -1.22 16.39
CA GLU A 204 -14.74 -2.37 15.85
C GLU A 204 -15.71 -3.53 15.61
N PRO A 205 -15.65 -4.22 14.44
CA PRO A 205 -16.46 -5.39 14.19
C PRO A 205 -16.21 -6.49 15.23
N ARG A 206 -17.28 -7.02 15.81
CA ARG A 206 -17.20 -8.17 16.70
C ARG A 206 -17.13 -9.45 15.87
N CYS A 207 -16.13 -10.29 16.15
CA CYS A 207 -15.97 -11.60 15.53
C CYS A 207 -16.06 -12.71 16.57
N ARG A 208 -16.31 -13.93 16.08
CA ARG A 208 -16.21 -15.15 16.90
C ARG A 208 -14.74 -15.48 17.12
N ASP A 209 -14.49 -16.35 18.09
CA ASP A 209 -13.17 -16.92 18.30
C ASP A 209 -12.70 -17.69 17.05
N PRO A 210 -11.44 -17.52 16.62
CA PRO A 210 -10.95 -18.14 15.40
C PRO A 210 -10.66 -19.64 15.60
N ASP A 211 -11.07 -20.43 14.63
CA ASP A 211 -10.80 -21.87 14.54
C ASP A 211 -9.35 -22.14 14.14
N VAL A 212 -8.79 -21.30 13.27
CA VAL A 212 -7.40 -21.42 12.82
C VAL A 212 -6.73 -20.07 12.77
N HIS A 213 -5.49 -19.98 13.23
CA HIS A 213 -4.64 -18.80 13.06
C HIS A 213 -3.30 -19.20 12.46
N ILE A 214 -2.87 -18.49 11.43
CA ILE A 214 -1.68 -18.84 10.63
C ILE A 214 -0.96 -17.58 10.14
N VAL A 215 0.37 -17.60 10.13
CA VAL A 215 1.16 -16.57 9.47
C VAL A 215 1.09 -16.78 7.96
N LEU A 216 0.62 -15.76 7.24
CA LEU A 216 0.51 -15.84 5.80
C LEU A 216 1.89 -15.77 5.11
N PRO A 217 2.05 -16.45 3.95
CA PRO A 217 3.21 -16.25 3.10
C PRO A 217 3.21 -14.83 2.53
N ASN A 218 4.26 -14.46 1.78
CA ASN A 218 4.36 -13.14 1.17
C ASN A 218 3.07 -12.74 0.41
N LEU A 219 2.41 -11.69 0.88
CA LEU A 219 1.09 -11.29 0.37
C LEU A 219 1.13 -10.87 -1.11
N LEU A 220 2.25 -10.36 -1.63
CA LEU A 220 2.37 -10.00 -3.06
C LEU A 220 2.41 -11.26 -3.94
N GLN A 221 3.04 -12.33 -3.47
CA GLN A 221 3.02 -13.63 -4.16
C GLN A 221 1.63 -14.26 -4.09
N LEU A 222 1.02 -14.29 -2.90
CA LEU A 222 -0.34 -14.77 -2.70
C LEU A 222 -1.35 -13.99 -3.56
N LYS A 223 -1.18 -12.67 -3.67
CA LYS A 223 -1.97 -11.80 -4.55
C LYS A 223 -1.79 -12.18 -6.01
N SER A 224 -0.54 -12.35 -6.45
CA SER A 224 -0.24 -12.70 -7.83
C SER A 224 -0.90 -14.03 -8.23
N ILE A 225 -0.94 -15.01 -7.33
CA ILE A 225 -1.63 -16.30 -7.56
C ILE A 225 -3.15 -16.10 -7.56
N SER A 226 -3.69 -15.40 -6.57
CA SER A 226 -5.14 -15.13 -6.43
C SER A 226 -5.72 -14.35 -7.62
N ASP A 227 -4.99 -13.35 -8.11
CA ASP A 227 -5.38 -12.56 -9.29
C ASP A 227 -5.39 -13.43 -10.56
N ARG A 228 -4.45 -14.39 -10.68
CA ARG A 228 -4.44 -15.34 -11.81
C ARG A 228 -5.63 -16.28 -11.75
N PHE A 229 -5.97 -16.83 -10.59
CA PHE A 229 -7.15 -17.68 -10.40
C PHE A 229 -8.42 -16.92 -10.81
N THR A 230 -8.56 -15.69 -10.32
CA THR A 230 -9.70 -14.81 -10.66
C THR A 230 -9.79 -14.54 -12.17
N LYS A 231 -8.67 -14.28 -12.84
CA LYS A 231 -8.63 -14.08 -14.30
C LYS A 231 -9.02 -15.34 -15.08
N LEU A 232 -8.53 -16.51 -14.68
CA LEU A 232 -8.87 -17.79 -15.31
C LEU A 232 -10.36 -18.10 -15.19
N ALA A 233 -10.95 -17.84 -14.02
CA ALA A 233 -12.39 -17.99 -13.81
C ALA A 233 -13.21 -17.06 -14.72
N LEU A 234 -12.81 -15.79 -14.86
CA LEU A 234 -13.49 -14.82 -15.71
C LEU A 234 -13.38 -15.17 -17.20
N ALA A 235 -12.21 -15.61 -17.65
CA ALA A 235 -11.99 -16.03 -19.03
C ALA A 235 -12.86 -17.25 -19.41
N SER A 236 -13.00 -18.22 -18.50
CA SER A 236 -13.82 -19.42 -18.72
C SER A 236 -15.32 -19.13 -18.79
N LYS A 237 -15.82 -18.11 -18.08
CA LYS A 237 -17.22 -17.66 -18.23
C LYS A 237 -17.48 -16.99 -19.59
N SER A 238 -16.47 -16.30 -20.14
CA SER A 238 -16.60 -15.58 -21.42
C SER A 238 -16.63 -16.50 -22.65
N SER A 239 -16.12 -17.73 -22.54
CA SER A 239 -16.17 -18.71 -23.65
C SER A 239 -17.49 -19.47 -23.74
N VAL A 240 -18.26 -19.57 -22.64
CA VAL A 240 -19.55 -20.28 -22.59
C VAL A 240 -20.74 -19.35 -22.91
N GLY A 241 -20.61 -18.05 -22.64
CA GLY A 241 -21.61 -17.04 -23.00
C GLY A 241 -21.42 -16.48 -24.42
N GLY A 242 -21.93 -17.18 -25.43
CA GLY A 242 -21.94 -16.69 -26.81
C GLY A 242 -22.73 -15.38 -26.95
N GLY A 243 -22.02 -14.24 -27.07
CA GLY A 243 -22.65 -12.94 -27.30
C GLY A 243 -21.64 -11.80 -27.28
N ARG A 244 -21.13 -11.44 -28.47
CA ARG A 244 -20.28 -10.27 -28.69
C ARG A 244 -21.00 -9.01 -28.22
N ASN A 245 -20.48 -8.33 -27.20
CA ASN A 245 -20.55 -6.87 -27.17
C ASN A 245 -19.12 -6.31 -27.06
N LYS A 246 -18.60 -5.94 -28.23
CA LYS A 246 -17.34 -5.24 -28.42
C LYS A 246 -17.63 -3.75 -28.25
N GLY A 247 -17.44 -3.22 -27.04
CA GLY A 247 -17.49 -1.79 -26.78
C GLY A 247 -17.86 -1.49 -25.32
N GLY A 248 -16.89 -1.01 -24.54
CA GLY A 248 -17.16 -0.51 -23.19
C GLY A 248 -16.04 -0.73 -22.19
N PHE A 249 -14.92 -0.03 -22.37
CA PHE A 249 -14.09 0.38 -21.22
C PHE A 249 -14.93 1.43 -20.48
N LEU A 250 -15.62 1.06 -19.40
CA LEU A 250 -16.13 1.91 -18.30
C LEU A 250 -16.97 1.02 -17.35
N GLY A 251 -16.86 1.29 -16.04
CA GLY A 251 -17.43 0.47 -14.98
C GLY A 251 -18.96 0.51 -14.85
N GLY A 252 -19.48 -0.43 -14.05
CA GLY A 252 -20.86 -0.40 -13.57
C GLY A 252 -21.61 -1.73 -13.69
N SER A 253 -21.54 -2.52 -12.62
CA SER A 253 -22.47 -3.55 -12.14
C SER A 253 -23.69 -3.94 -13.01
N ALA A 254 -23.75 -5.23 -13.37
CA ALA A 254 -25.01 -5.97 -13.49
C ALA A 254 -24.85 -7.44 -13.05
N GLY A 255 -25.33 -7.77 -11.85
CA GLY A 255 -26.06 -9.02 -11.59
C GLY A 255 -25.33 -10.34 -11.30
N GLY A 256 -24.00 -10.42 -11.35
CA GLY A 256 -23.28 -11.66 -11.02
C GLY A 256 -22.07 -11.41 -10.12
N GLY A 257 -22.04 -12.02 -8.93
CA GLY A 257 -20.87 -12.00 -8.06
C GLY A 257 -19.60 -12.41 -8.81
N GLY A 258 -18.48 -11.77 -8.50
CA GLY A 258 -17.18 -12.12 -9.05
C GLY A 258 -16.80 -13.58 -8.72
N PRO A 259 -15.75 -14.13 -9.33
CA PRO A 259 -15.28 -15.48 -9.01
C PRO A 259 -15.08 -15.64 -7.50
N LYS A 260 -15.68 -16.69 -6.94
CA LYS A 260 -15.50 -17.03 -5.53
C LYS A 260 -14.24 -17.87 -5.39
N LEU A 261 -13.34 -17.44 -4.52
CA LEU A 261 -12.15 -18.19 -4.12
C LEU A 261 -12.42 -18.82 -2.76
N GLU A 262 -11.91 -20.03 -2.57
CA GLU A 262 -11.98 -20.73 -1.28
C GLU A 262 -10.58 -20.74 -0.66
N LEU A 263 -10.47 -20.18 0.54
CA LEU A 263 -9.27 -20.14 1.36
C LEU A 263 -9.46 -21.13 2.50
N LYS A 264 -8.52 -22.06 2.65
CA LYS A 264 -8.50 -23.01 3.76
C LYS A 264 -7.18 -22.91 4.51
N ALA A 265 -7.21 -22.99 5.82
CA ALA A 265 -6.00 -23.13 6.64
C ALA A 265 -6.19 -24.18 7.72
N ASN A 266 -5.09 -24.76 8.20
CA ASN A 266 -5.09 -25.67 9.35
C ASN A 266 -4.12 -25.21 10.45
N MET A 267 -4.18 -25.89 11.60
CA MET A 267 -3.28 -25.66 12.75
C MET A 267 -1.92 -26.39 12.64
N HIS A 268 -1.54 -26.80 11.43
CA HIS A 268 -0.29 -27.52 11.12
C HIS A 268 0.52 -26.83 10.00
N GLY A 269 0.38 -25.51 9.88
CA GLY A 269 1.16 -24.70 8.96
C GLY A 269 0.79 -24.86 7.50
N CYS A 270 -0.43 -25.29 7.19
CA CYS A 270 -0.90 -25.42 5.82
C CYS A 270 -1.94 -24.36 5.47
N LEU A 271 -1.78 -23.74 4.30
CA LEU A 271 -2.74 -22.83 3.67
C LEU A 271 -3.05 -23.37 2.28
N ARG A 272 -4.33 -23.38 1.89
CA ARG A 272 -4.78 -23.81 0.57
C ARG A 272 -5.68 -22.73 -0.02
N LEU A 273 -5.37 -22.32 -1.24
CA LEU A 273 -6.22 -21.44 -2.05
C LEU A 273 -6.77 -22.27 -3.20
N SER A 274 -8.08 -22.27 -3.39
CA SER A 274 -8.75 -23.01 -4.45
C SER A 274 -9.76 -22.16 -5.22
N LEU A 275 -9.97 -22.53 -6.47
CA LEU A 275 -11.02 -22.03 -7.33
C LEU A 275 -11.72 -23.23 -7.95
N HIS A 276 -13.03 -23.32 -7.71
CA HIS A 276 -13.90 -24.34 -8.26
C HIS A 276 -14.95 -23.69 -9.17
N THR A 277 -15.01 -24.12 -10.41
CA THR A 277 -16.01 -23.73 -11.42
C THR A 277 -16.35 -24.96 -12.27
N ASP A 278 -17.42 -24.89 -13.07
CA ASP A 278 -17.86 -25.99 -13.93
C ASP A 278 -16.77 -26.48 -14.90
N SER A 279 -15.85 -25.60 -15.29
CA SER A 279 -14.81 -25.90 -16.29
C SER A 279 -13.40 -25.97 -15.71
N LEU A 280 -13.18 -25.52 -14.47
CA LEU A 280 -11.85 -25.44 -13.86
C LEU A 280 -11.92 -25.81 -12.39
N ASN A 281 -11.02 -26.69 -11.99
CA ASN A 281 -10.66 -26.93 -10.59
C ASN A 281 -9.15 -26.72 -10.45
N ILE A 282 -8.76 -25.65 -9.77
CA ILE A 282 -7.35 -25.31 -9.53
C ILE A 282 -7.14 -25.01 -8.06
N SER A 283 -6.00 -25.45 -7.52
CA SER A 283 -5.61 -25.19 -6.14
C SER A 283 -4.12 -24.90 -6.02
N SER A 284 -3.75 -24.21 -4.96
CA SER A 284 -2.36 -23.97 -4.55
C SER A 284 -2.27 -24.23 -3.05
N LEU A 285 -1.25 -24.99 -2.64
CA LEU A 285 -1.00 -25.40 -1.27
C LEU A 285 0.35 -24.82 -0.82
N TRP A 286 0.36 -24.18 0.34
CA TRP A 286 1.55 -23.79 1.07
C TRP A 286 1.62 -24.63 2.34
N THR A 287 2.81 -25.13 2.68
CA THR A 287 3.08 -25.95 3.86
C THR A 287 4.26 -25.36 4.63
N GLY A 288 4.39 -25.72 5.91
CA GLY A 288 5.49 -25.24 6.75
C GLY A 288 5.36 -23.77 7.14
N LEU A 289 4.14 -23.23 7.15
CA LEU A 289 3.83 -21.92 7.72
C LEU A 289 3.78 -22.02 9.25
N GLU A 290 3.90 -20.88 9.92
CA GLU A 290 3.85 -20.80 11.38
C GLU A 290 2.41 -20.59 11.85
N ASN A 291 2.01 -21.29 12.91
CA ASN A 291 0.79 -21.00 13.66
C ASN A 291 1.20 -20.29 14.97
N PRO A 292 0.90 -18.99 15.14
CA PRO A 292 1.22 -18.26 16.37
C PRO A 292 0.62 -18.94 17.61
N GLU A 293 1.21 -18.76 18.79
CA GLU A 293 0.58 -19.23 20.03
C GLU A 293 -0.41 -18.18 20.56
N LEU A 294 -1.52 -18.63 21.12
CA LEU A 294 -2.48 -17.76 21.79
C LEU A 294 -1.92 -17.37 23.16
N ASP A 295 -1.97 -16.08 23.47
CA ASP A 295 -1.56 -15.56 24.76
C ASP A 295 -2.51 -16.06 25.87
N PRO A 296 -2.01 -16.84 26.86
CA PRO A 296 -2.84 -17.34 27.96
C PRO A 296 -3.42 -16.22 28.83
N GLU A 297 -2.78 -15.05 28.88
CA GLU A 297 -3.27 -13.91 29.67
C GLU A 297 -4.52 -13.27 29.05
N GLN A 298 -4.65 -13.32 27.72
CA GLN A 298 -5.81 -12.76 27.01
C GLN A 298 -6.99 -13.74 26.95
N THR A 299 -6.72 -15.04 26.91
CA THR A 299 -7.75 -16.08 26.72
C THR A 299 -8.21 -16.72 28.05
N GLY A 300 -7.38 -16.63 29.10
CA GLY A 300 -7.55 -17.37 30.35
C GLY A 300 -7.24 -18.86 30.17
N GLN A 301 -6.73 -19.52 31.22
CA GLN A 301 -6.28 -20.93 31.13
C GLN A 301 -7.41 -21.91 30.75
N GLU A 302 -8.61 -21.73 31.30
CA GLU A 302 -9.78 -22.57 31.00
C GLU A 302 -10.42 -22.23 29.64
N GLY A 303 -10.33 -20.96 29.22
CA GLY A 303 -10.74 -20.51 27.89
C GLY A 303 -9.84 -21.09 26.79
N LEU A 304 -8.52 -21.15 27.04
CA LEU A 304 -7.55 -21.71 26.10
C LEU A 304 -7.75 -23.21 25.85
N ALA A 305 -8.07 -23.98 26.90
CA ALA A 305 -8.33 -25.41 26.78
C ALA A 305 -9.57 -25.71 25.92
N ASN A 306 -10.60 -24.87 26.03
CA ASN A 306 -11.85 -25.00 25.28
C ASN A 306 -11.85 -24.24 23.95
N HIS A 307 -10.78 -23.50 23.65
CA HIS A 307 -10.72 -22.64 22.47
C HIS A 307 -10.79 -23.47 21.16
N PRO A 308 -11.55 -23.02 20.14
CA PRO A 308 -11.71 -23.74 18.88
C PRO A 308 -10.38 -24.16 18.23
N SER A 309 -9.39 -23.26 18.22
CA SER A 309 -8.06 -23.56 17.67
C SER A 309 -7.30 -24.67 18.39
N THR A 310 -7.51 -24.85 19.70
CA THR A 310 -6.87 -25.93 20.48
C THR A 310 -7.43 -27.28 20.04
N ARG A 311 -8.73 -27.34 19.72
CA ARG A 311 -9.36 -28.54 19.16
C ARG A 311 -8.87 -28.82 17.74
N MET A 312 -8.70 -27.78 16.93
CA MET A 312 -8.19 -27.91 15.56
C MET A 312 -6.73 -28.39 15.50
N LYS A 313 -5.91 -28.15 16.53
CA LYS A 313 -4.55 -28.73 16.65
C LYS A 313 -4.55 -30.26 16.78
N GLY A 314 -5.66 -30.86 17.24
CA GLY A 314 -5.81 -32.31 17.35
C GLY A 314 -6.29 -33.00 16.07
N LEU A 315 -6.55 -32.24 15.00
CA LEU A 315 -7.13 -32.71 13.75
C LEU A 315 -6.24 -32.34 12.56
N GLY A 316 -6.10 -33.26 11.61
CA GLY A 316 -5.30 -33.04 10.39
C GLY A 316 -3.80 -33.32 10.56
N ASP A 317 -3.01 -32.83 9.61
CA ASP A 317 -1.56 -33.05 9.56
C ASP A 317 -0.82 -31.88 8.87
N SER A 318 0.52 -31.92 8.94
CA SER A 318 1.41 -30.93 8.31
C SER A 318 1.72 -31.19 6.84
N SER A 319 1.24 -32.32 6.27
CA SER A 319 1.37 -32.61 4.85
C SER A 319 0.36 -31.81 4.02
N GLY A 320 -0.76 -31.44 4.65
CA GLY A 320 -1.86 -30.73 4.00
C GLY A 320 -2.61 -31.59 2.97
N LEU A 321 -2.45 -32.92 3.03
CA LEU A 321 -3.15 -33.88 2.17
C LEU A 321 -4.44 -34.41 2.81
N SER A 322 -4.51 -34.47 4.13
CA SER A 322 -5.76 -34.79 4.85
C SER A 322 -6.83 -33.72 4.61
N ASP A 323 -8.09 -34.14 4.64
CA ASP A 323 -9.26 -33.25 4.57
C ASP A 323 -9.77 -32.83 5.96
N GLU A 324 -9.14 -33.31 7.04
CA GLU A 324 -9.48 -32.96 8.42
C GLU A 324 -8.71 -31.74 8.93
N GLY A 325 -9.26 -31.03 9.92
CA GLY A 325 -8.57 -29.94 10.62
C GLY A 325 -8.44 -28.64 9.82
N TRP A 326 -9.25 -28.45 8.77
CA TRP A 326 -9.27 -27.22 7.97
C TRP A 326 -10.42 -26.30 8.35
N ALA A 327 -10.13 -25.02 8.52
CA ALA A 327 -11.13 -23.95 8.52
C ALA A 327 -11.20 -23.31 7.13
N THR A 328 -12.41 -23.05 6.64
CA THR A 328 -12.69 -22.60 5.28
C THR A 328 -13.36 -21.23 5.27
N VAL A 329 -12.87 -20.31 4.44
CA VAL A 329 -13.50 -19.01 4.18
C VAL A 329 -13.59 -18.78 2.67
N ARG A 330 -14.76 -18.34 2.20
CA ARG A 330 -15.00 -18.05 0.78
C ARG A 330 -15.05 -16.56 0.55
N VAL A 331 -14.25 -16.07 -0.39
CA VAL A 331 -14.10 -14.63 -0.68
C VAL A 331 -14.30 -14.34 -2.15
N GLU A 332 -14.64 -13.10 -2.49
CA GLU A 332 -14.73 -12.67 -3.88
C GLU A 332 -13.33 -12.29 -4.36
N GLY A 333 -12.92 -12.81 -5.53
CA GLY A 333 -11.55 -12.73 -5.99
C GLY A 333 -11.03 -11.31 -6.21
N ARG A 334 -11.85 -10.37 -6.69
CA ARG A 334 -11.43 -8.97 -6.86
C ARG A 334 -11.27 -8.29 -5.51
N ASP A 335 -12.20 -8.48 -4.58
CA ASP A 335 -12.12 -7.98 -3.22
C ASP A 335 -10.89 -8.49 -2.48
N TRP A 336 -10.66 -9.80 -2.55
CA TRP A 336 -9.46 -10.43 -2.00
C TRP A 336 -8.17 -9.87 -2.59
N GLY A 337 -8.15 -9.66 -3.91
CA GLY A 337 -7.04 -8.99 -4.59
C GLY A 337 -6.81 -7.55 -4.11
N ARG A 338 -7.84 -6.83 -3.68
CA ARG A 338 -7.73 -5.48 -3.09
C ARG A 338 -7.20 -5.54 -1.66
N VAL A 339 -7.69 -6.46 -0.84
CA VAL A 339 -7.20 -6.70 0.54
C VAL A 339 -5.71 -7.00 0.54
N LEU A 340 -5.27 -7.96 -0.27
CA LEU A 340 -3.85 -8.36 -0.34
C LEU A 340 -2.91 -7.26 -0.84
N SER A 341 -3.45 -6.16 -1.35
CA SER A 341 -2.67 -5.01 -1.79
C SER A 341 -1.93 -4.32 -0.64
N VAL A 342 -2.37 -4.54 0.61
CA VAL A 342 -1.68 -4.15 1.85
C VAL A 342 -0.27 -4.74 1.96
N GLY A 343 0.02 -5.86 1.28
CA GLY A 343 1.33 -6.50 1.26
C GLY A 343 2.50 -5.61 0.80
N ARG A 344 2.21 -4.45 0.19
CA ARG A 344 3.21 -3.42 -0.15
C ARG A 344 3.83 -2.72 1.07
N LEU A 345 3.13 -2.74 2.21
CA LEU A 345 3.63 -2.21 3.48
C LEU A 345 4.76 -3.06 4.05
N GLY A 346 4.86 -4.32 3.62
CA GLY A 346 5.73 -5.30 4.26
C GLY A 346 5.16 -5.76 5.60
N GLY A 347 5.97 -6.48 6.37
CA GLY A 347 5.62 -6.95 7.70
C GLY A 347 5.01 -8.35 7.77
N ARG A 348 4.81 -8.79 9.01
CA ARG A 348 4.20 -10.08 9.35
C ARG A 348 2.68 -9.95 9.28
N VAL A 349 2.02 -10.94 8.70
CA VAL A 349 0.56 -10.96 8.61
C VAL A 349 0.02 -12.25 9.21
N ILE A 350 -0.83 -12.11 10.21
CA ILE A 350 -1.54 -13.24 10.82
C ILE A 350 -2.96 -13.25 10.25
N ALA A 351 -3.37 -14.41 9.74
CA ALA A 351 -4.73 -14.67 9.30
C ALA A 351 -5.45 -15.54 10.33
N CYS A 352 -6.58 -15.06 10.83
CA CYS A 352 -7.49 -15.76 11.73
C CYS A 352 -8.75 -16.16 10.96
N PHE A 353 -8.96 -17.46 10.79
CA PHE A 353 -10.09 -18.07 10.13
C PHE A 353 -11.15 -18.41 11.17
N CYS A 354 -12.34 -17.84 11.01
CA CYS A 354 -13.57 -18.31 11.63
C CYS A 354 -14.30 -19.14 10.57
N ASP A 355 -14.32 -20.45 10.74
CA ASP A 355 -14.79 -21.42 9.76
C ASP A 355 -16.17 -21.04 9.23
N GLU A 356 -16.30 -20.98 7.91
CA GLU A 356 -17.51 -20.61 7.16
C GLU A 356 -18.06 -19.19 7.43
N ASN A 357 -17.45 -18.40 8.32
CA ASN A 357 -18.00 -17.13 8.80
C ASN A 357 -17.18 -15.92 8.33
N ALA A 358 -15.89 -15.85 8.66
CA ALA A 358 -15.07 -14.67 8.42
C ALA A 358 -13.56 -14.99 8.42
N LEU A 359 -12.80 -14.12 7.78
CA LEU A 359 -11.35 -14.06 7.85
C LEU A 359 -10.94 -12.71 8.42
N ILE A 360 -10.13 -12.72 9.47
CA ILE A 360 -9.53 -11.53 10.06
C ILE A 360 -8.04 -11.52 9.72
N LEU A 361 -7.52 -10.42 9.17
CA LEU A 361 -6.09 -10.27 8.93
C LEU A 361 -5.52 -9.20 9.85
N TYR A 362 -4.55 -9.57 10.68
CA TYR A 362 -3.72 -8.65 11.45
C TYR A 362 -2.42 -8.40 10.69
N VAL A 363 -2.26 -7.19 10.17
CA VAL A 363 -1.07 -6.76 9.45
C VAL A 363 -0.23 -5.91 10.41
N PHE A 364 0.91 -6.45 10.81
CA PHE A 364 1.87 -5.76 11.66
C PHE A 364 2.79 -4.93 10.79
N LEU A 365 2.85 -3.63 11.04
CA LEU A 365 3.79 -2.76 10.35
C LEU A 365 5.20 -3.06 10.85
N SER A 366 6.15 -3.26 9.93
CA SER A 366 7.56 -3.35 10.28
C SER A 366 8.02 -1.98 10.78
N ASP A 367 8.35 -1.87 12.07
CA ASP A 367 9.06 -0.72 12.58
C ASP A 367 10.53 -0.82 12.14
N GLU A 368 10.91 -0.08 11.09
CA GLU A 368 12.33 0.09 10.74
C GLU A 368 13.11 0.85 11.84
N GLY A 369 12.42 1.42 12.84
CA GLY A 369 12.95 2.30 13.87
C GLY A 369 12.86 1.79 15.31
N GLY A 370 12.79 0.48 15.57
CA GLY A 370 13.13 -0.17 16.85
C GLY A 370 12.57 0.41 18.16
N GLY A 371 11.49 1.17 18.15
CA GLY A 371 11.05 1.95 19.31
C GLY A 371 9.55 2.28 19.38
N GLY A 372 8.78 1.98 18.32
CA GLY A 372 7.33 2.17 18.30
C GLY A 372 6.59 0.89 18.68
N GLY A 373 5.54 1.00 19.51
CA GLY A 373 4.63 -0.10 19.79
C GLY A 373 4.05 -0.73 18.52
N GLU A 374 3.67 -2.01 18.59
CA GLU A 374 3.16 -2.77 17.45
C GLU A 374 1.92 -2.10 16.83
N SER A 375 2.13 -1.43 15.69
CA SER A 375 1.04 -0.80 14.95
C SER A 375 0.37 -1.84 14.06
N VAL A 376 -0.93 -2.04 14.26
CA VAL A 376 -1.70 -3.12 13.64
C VAL A 376 -2.82 -2.58 12.76
N LEU A 377 -2.94 -3.16 11.57
CA LEU A 377 -4.09 -2.96 10.69
C LEU A 377 -4.91 -4.23 10.69
N THR A 378 -6.18 -4.11 11.05
CA THR A 378 -7.10 -5.26 11.08
C THR A 378 -8.06 -5.18 9.91
N TYR A 379 -8.05 -6.21 9.06
CA TYR A 379 -9.00 -6.36 7.97
C TYR A 379 -10.04 -7.40 8.36
N TYR A 380 -11.31 -7.11 8.14
CA TYR A 380 -12.43 -8.02 8.36
C TYR A 380 -13.06 -8.38 7.02
N ILE A 381 -13.00 -9.66 6.68
CA ILE A 381 -13.54 -10.20 5.44
C ILE A 381 -14.65 -11.19 5.79
N SER A 382 -15.89 -10.90 5.37
CA SER A 382 -17.00 -11.85 5.55
C SER A 382 -16.92 -12.99 4.54
N SER A 383 -17.16 -14.21 5.00
CA SER A 383 -17.30 -15.37 4.15
C SER A 383 -18.64 -15.32 3.42
N TYR A 384 -18.66 -15.71 2.14
CA TYR A 384 -19.92 -15.95 1.44
C TYR A 384 -20.52 -17.29 1.85
N SER A 385 -21.82 -17.27 2.18
CA SER A 385 -22.60 -18.51 2.30
C SER A 385 -22.79 -19.17 0.92
N THR A 386 -22.90 -20.50 0.93
CA THR A 386 -23.10 -21.34 -0.26
C THR A 386 -24.49 -21.22 -0.84
#